data_AF-A0A645G2C5-F1
#
_entry.id   AF-A0A645G2C5-F1
#
_cell.length_a   1.000
_cell.length_b   1.000
_cell.length_c   1.000
_cell.angle_alpha   90.00
_cell.angle_beta   90.00
_cell.angle_gamma   90.00
#
_symmetry.space_group_name_H-M   'P 1'
#
loop_
_entity.id
_entity.type
_entity.pdbx_description
1 polymer ?
#
loop_
_entity_poly.entity_id
_entity_poly.type
_entity_poly.pdbx_seq_one_letter_code
_entity_poly.pdbx_strand_id
1 'polypeptide(L)'
;MTSADSIRRNDSLKYTTPKGKIVYGGGGITPDIFVPMDTTGINNFLITVSNKGLPFKFSSMLADLYRPSLKSIKDLNALENLFGTMNLEKRFLKYAADNKMVPTAKQWAECKEIVITQIEALVGRYSPLDDEAFYPIMARIDNVIQKAIEQ
;
A
#
# COMPACT_ATOMS: atom_id res chain seq x y z
N MET A 1 -53.54 -12.94 -3.39
CA MET A 1 -52.85 -13.11 -2.09
C MET A 1 -51.52 -13.79 -2.39
N THR A 2 -50.33 -13.36 -1.97
CA THR A 2 -49.83 -12.15 -1.27
C THR A 2 -48.29 -12.28 -1.25
N SER A 3 -47.43 -11.28 -1.45
CA SER A 3 -47.56 -9.86 -1.85
C SER A 3 -46.21 -9.38 -2.43
N ALA A 4 -46.11 -8.12 -2.90
CA ALA A 4 -44.84 -7.48 -3.26
C ALA A 4 -44.42 -6.47 -2.18
N ASP A 5 -43.17 -6.49 -1.73
CA ASP A 5 -42.65 -5.54 -0.73
C ASP A 5 -41.33 -4.86 -1.16
N SER A 6 -41.49 -3.63 -1.66
CA SER A 6 -40.69 -2.45 -1.30
C SER A 6 -39.14 -2.48 -1.34
N ILE A 7 -38.51 -2.87 -2.45
CA ILE A 7 -37.16 -2.34 -2.75
C ILE A 7 -37.31 -0.91 -3.30
N ARG A 8 -37.19 0.09 -2.42
CA ARG A 8 -37.08 1.50 -2.80
C ARG A 8 -35.78 1.72 -3.60
N ARG A 9 -35.86 1.73 -4.94
CA ARG A 9 -34.79 2.28 -5.78
C ARG A 9 -34.72 3.79 -5.58
N ASN A 10 -33.63 4.27 -5.00
CA ASN A 10 -33.30 5.69 -5.02
C ASN A 10 -32.63 6.01 -6.36
N ASP A 11 -33.42 6.45 -7.34
CA ASP A 11 -33.00 6.64 -8.74
C ASP A 11 -32.35 8.02 -8.94
N SER A 12 -31.32 8.32 -8.13
CA SER A 12 -30.67 9.64 -8.12
C SER A 12 -29.20 9.52 -7.74
N LEU A 13 -28.36 9.64 -8.78
CA LEU A 13 -26.98 10.20 -8.83
C LEU A 13 -26.21 9.57 -10.01
N LYS A 14 -26.72 9.77 -11.23
CA LYS A 14 -25.96 9.60 -12.49
C LYS A 14 -25.59 10.99 -12.99
N TYR A 15 -24.30 11.25 -13.17
CA TYR A 15 -23.81 12.45 -13.84
C TYR A 15 -23.10 12.05 -15.13
N THR A 16 -23.38 12.76 -16.22
CA THR A 16 -22.68 12.56 -17.49
C THR A 16 -21.66 13.68 -17.64
N THR A 17 -20.39 13.33 -17.78
CA THR A 17 -19.34 14.33 -18.05
C THR A 17 -19.49 14.90 -19.47
N PRO A 18 -18.99 16.12 -19.76
CA PRO A 18 -19.11 16.72 -21.10
C PRO A 18 -18.45 15.92 -22.24
N LYS A 19 -17.61 14.93 -21.92
CA LYS A 19 -16.99 13.98 -22.88
C LYS A 19 -17.72 12.62 -22.94
N GLY A 20 -18.96 12.53 -22.45
CA GLY A 20 -19.82 11.34 -22.60
C GLY A 20 -19.55 10.20 -21.62
N LYS A 21 -18.54 10.27 -20.74
CA LYS A 21 -18.35 9.26 -19.70
C LYS A 21 -19.43 9.42 -18.62
N ILE A 22 -20.19 8.36 -18.39
CA ILE A 22 -21.19 8.25 -17.32
C ILE A 22 -20.46 7.97 -16.00
N VAL A 23 -20.62 8.84 -15.01
CA VAL A 23 -20.12 8.64 -13.65
C VAL A 23 -21.28 8.44 -12.69
N TYR A 24 -21.11 7.49 -11.78
CA TYR A 24 -22.06 7.21 -10.70
C TYR A 24 -21.61 7.98 -9.45
N GLY A 25 -22.53 8.64 -8.76
CA GLY A 25 -22.23 9.45 -7.57
C GLY A 25 -21.82 8.59 -6.38
N GLY A 26 -20.54 8.21 -6.35
CA GLY A 26 -19.95 7.36 -5.31
C GLY A 26 -18.42 7.31 -5.31
N GLY A 27 -17.73 8.18 -6.05
CA GLY A 27 -16.28 8.38 -5.92
C GLY A 27 -15.38 7.39 -6.69
N GLY A 28 -15.85 6.78 -7.78
CA GLY A 28 -15.01 5.89 -8.61
C GLY A 28 -15.06 6.24 -10.10
N ILE A 29 -13.90 6.56 -10.69
CA ILE A 29 -13.70 6.46 -12.13
C ILE A 29 -13.35 5.00 -12.43
N THR A 30 -14.22 4.29 -13.15
CA THR A 30 -13.90 2.94 -13.64
C THR A 30 -12.77 3.04 -14.67
N PRO A 31 -11.62 2.37 -14.48
CA PRO A 31 -10.57 2.34 -15.49
C PRO A 31 -11.04 1.54 -16.71
N ASP A 32 -10.69 2.00 -17.91
CA ASP A 32 -11.07 1.34 -19.17
C ASP A 32 -10.31 0.00 -19.41
N ILE A 33 -9.32 -0.32 -18.56
CA ILE A 33 -8.54 -1.56 -18.60
C ILE A 33 -8.76 -2.33 -17.28
N PHE A 34 -9.28 -3.55 -17.38
CA PHE A 34 -9.33 -4.48 -16.24
C PHE A 34 -7.95 -5.12 -16.03
N VAL A 35 -7.17 -4.58 -15.10
CA VAL A 35 -5.99 -5.26 -14.56
C VAL A 35 -6.48 -6.21 -13.46
N PRO A 36 -6.32 -7.54 -13.60
CA PRO A 36 -6.67 -8.45 -12.53
C PRO A 36 -5.80 -8.15 -11.31
N MET A 37 -6.42 -8.06 -10.13
CA MET A 37 -5.69 -7.91 -8.88
C MET A 37 -4.84 -9.17 -8.68
N ASP A 38 -3.53 -9.03 -8.88
CA ASP A 38 -2.60 -10.11 -8.62
C ASP A 38 -2.59 -10.40 -7.12
N THR A 39 -2.95 -11.63 -6.76
CA THR A 39 -3.02 -12.08 -5.37
C THR A 39 -1.74 -12.79 -4.94
N THR A 40 -0.72 -12.82 -5.80
CA THR A 40 0.61 -13.33 -5.48
C THR A 40 1.17 -12.63 -4.25
N GLY A 41 1.66 -13.42 -3.30
CA GLY A 41 2.18 -12.92 -2.02
C GLY A 41 1.12 -12.61 -0.95
N ILE A 42 -0.18 -12.67 -1.26
CA ILE A 42 -1.23 -12.51 -0.25
C ILE A 42 -1.42 -13.81 0.53
N ASN A 43 -1.06 -13.81 1.81
CA ASN A 43 -1.27 -14.93 2.72
C ASN A 43 -1.77 -14.48 4.10
N ASN A 44 -2.12 -15.45 4.95
CA ASN A 44 -2.72 -15.19 6.27
C ASN A 44 -1.84 -14.34 7.20
N PHE A 45 -0.51 -14.41 7.07
CA PHE A 45 0.38 -13.54 7.85
C PHE A 45 0.24 -12.09 7.39
N LEU A 46 0.37 -11.81 6.08
CA LEU A 46 0.20 -10.47 5.51
C LEU A 46 -1.15 -9.87 5.91
N ILE A 47 -2.25 -10.61 5.70
CA ILE A 47 -3.60 -10.18 6.05
C ILE A 47 -3.68 -9.80 7.54
N THR A 48 -3.14 -10.63 8.43
CA THR A 48 -3.25 -10.40 9.88
C THR A 48 -2.38 -9.22 10.35
N VAL A 49 -1.16 -9.05 9.82
CA VAL A 49 -0.32 -7.90 10.20
C VAL A 49 -0.85 -6.57 9.65
N SER A 50 -1.42 -6.58 8.44
CA SER A 50 -2.09 -5.42 7.83
C SER A 50 -3.36 -5.04 8.59
N ASN A 51 -4.23 -6.00 8.93
CA ASN A 51 -5.43 -5.76 9.74
C ASN A 51 -5.11 -5.21 11.15
N LYS A 52 -3.95 -5.57 11.72
CA LYS A 52 -3.43 -5.00 12.98
C LYS A 52 -2.72 -3.65 12.82
N GLY A 53 -2.52 -3.19 11.58
CA GLY A 53 -1.77 -1.98 11.24
C GLY A 53 -0.28 -2.05 11.62
N LEU A 54 0.32 -3.23 11.69
CA LEU A 54 1.70 -3.39 12.16
C LEU A 54 2.74 -2.74 11.21
N PRO A 55 2.67 -2.87 9.87
CA PRO A 55 3.59 -2.18 8.97
C PRO A 55 3.56 -0.66 9.18
N PHE A 56 2.38 -0.05 9.24
CA PHE A 56 2.21 1.39 9.46
C PHE A 56 2.79 1.86 10.80
N LYS A 57 2.46 1.18 11.90
CA LYS A 57 2.98 1.50 13.24
C LYS A 57 4.51 1.35 13.30
N PHE A 58 5.05 0.34 12.64
CA PHE A 58 6.48 0.10 12.54
C PHE A 58 7.20 1.18 11.72
N SER A 59 6.65 1.58 10.58
CA SER A 59 7.19 2.69 9.76
C SER A 59 7.18 4.01 10.52
N SER A 60 6.11 4.33 11.26
CA SER A 60 6.06 5.52 12.11
C SER A 60 7.13 5.49 13.21
N MET A 61 7.30 4.35 13.90
CA MET A 61 8.37 4.17 14.89
C MET A 61 9.77 4.32 14.29
N LEU A 62 10.03 3.75 13.11
CA LEU A 62 11.30 3.90 12.40
C LEU A 62 11.54 5.36 11.97
N ALA A 63 10.51 6.04 11.47
CA ALA A 63 10.62 7.44 11.06
C ALA A 63 10.96 8.37 12.23
N ASP A 64 10.47 8.08 13.42
CA ASP A 64 10.87 8.79 14.65
C ASP A 64 12.30 8.45 15.07
N LEU A 65 12.70 7.19 15.03
CA LEU A 65 14.06 6.75 15.38
C LEU A 65 15.12 7.33 14.42
N TYR A 66 14.81 7.42 13.13
CA TYR A 66 15.71 7.91 12.08
C TYR A 66 15.41 9.36 11.65
N ARG A 67 14.61 10.11 12.42
CA ARG A 67 14.17 11.49 12.08
C ARG A 67 15.32 12.43 11.67
N PRO A 68 16.51 12.44 12.31
CA PRO A 68 17.63 13.30 11.89
C PRO A 68 18.20 12.91 10.53
N SER A 69 18.32 11.61 10.25
CA SER A 69 18.80 11.08 8.97
C SER A 69 17.80 11.37 7.85
N LEU A 70 16.51 11.11 8.10
CA LEU A 70 15.43 11.36 7.13
C LEU A 70 15.33 12.84 6.73
N LYS A 71 15.52 13.77 7.69
CA LYS A 71 15.58 15.22 7.40
C LYS A 71 16.75 15.65 6.50
N SER A 72 17.80 14.83 6.40
CA SER A 72 18.99 15.12 5.58
C SER A 72 18.89 14.53 4.16
N ILE A 73 17.85 13.75 3.88
CA ILE A 73 17.61 13.16 2.55
C ILE A 73 17.22 14.26 1.56
N LYS A 74 17.79 14.19 0.36
CA LYS A 74 17.57 15.13 -0.76
C LYS A 74 17.10 14.46 -2.05
N ASP A 75 17.26 13.15 -2.15
CA ASP A 75 16.99 12.37 -3.36
C ASP A 75 16.75 10.90 -2.98
N LEU A 76 16.21 10.12 -3.93
CA LEU A 76 15.87 8.71 -3.72
C LEU A 76 17.09 7.82 -3.46
N ASN A 77 18.25 8.11 -4.06
CA ASN A 77 19.45 7.30 -3.85
C ASN A 77 19.95 7.43 -2.40
N ALA A 78 19.93 8.64 -1.84
CA ALA A 78 20.25 8.85 -0.43
C ALA A 78 19.28 8.10 0.51
N LEU A 79 18.00 8.01 0.13
CA LEU A 79 16.97 7.30 0.88
C LEU A 79 17.16 5.78 0.82
N GLU A 80 17.40 5.21 -0.37
CA GLU A 80 17.68 3.78 -0.57
C GLU A 80 18.94 3.34 0.17
N ASN A 81 20.02 4.14 0.10
CA ASN A 81 21.23 3.91 0.89
C ASN A 81 20.94 3.87 2.40
N LEU A 82 20.06 4.76 2.90
CA LEU A 82 19.65 4.75 4.30
C LEU A 82 18.91 3.44 4.65
N PHE A 83 17.94 3.01 3.83
CA PHE A 83 17.20 1.74 4.05
C PHE A 83 18.11 0.53 4.08
N GLY A 84 19.14 0.47 3.22
CA GLY A 84 20.16 -0.57 3.22
C GLY A 84 20.87 -0.75 4.58
N THR A 85 21.02 0.33 5.36
CA THR A 85 21.59 0.25 6.73
C THR A 85 20.60 -0.24 7.78
N MET A 86 19.29 -0.07 7.58
CA MET A 86 18.28 -0.26 8.62
C MET A 86 18.04 -1.74 8.99
N ASN A 87 18.35 -2.69 8.11
CA ASN A 87 18.03 -4.13 8.29
C ASN A 87 16.51 -4.35 8.52
N LEU A 88 15.67 -3.73 7.67
CA LEU A 88 14.22 -3.63 7.82
C LEU A 88 13.53 -4.98 8.06
N GLU A 89 13.88 -6.01 7.29
CA GLU A 89 13.37 -7.39 7.42
C GLU A 89 13.55 -7.95 8.83
N LYS A 90 14.78 -7.93 9.36
CA LYS A 90 15.08 -8.47 10.69
C LYS A 90 14.38 -7.69 11.80
N ARG A 91 14.30 -6.36 11.66
CA ARG A 91 13.61 -5.49 12.62
C ARG A 91 12.10 -5.68 12.59
N PHE A 92 11.49 -5.78 11.41
CA PHE A 92 10.05 -5.99 11.26
C PHE A 92 9.64 -7.37 11.75
N LEU A 93 10.38 -8.44 11.40
CA LEU A 93 10.10 -9.78 11.90
C LEU A 93 10.20 -9.85 13.43
N LYS A 94 11.17 -9.16 14.05
CA LYS A 94 11.20 -9.02 15.51
C LYS A 94 9.98 -8.26 16.04
N TYR A 95 9.64 -7.10 15.47
CA TYR A 95 8.50 -6.31 15.91
C TYR A 95 7.16 -7.06 15.77
N ALA A 96 7.00 -7.84 14.69
CA ALA A 96 5.87 -8.73 14.49
C ALA A 96 5.83 -9.83 15.56
N ALA A 97 6.97 -10.47 15.85
CA ALA A 97 7.07 -11.50 16.90
C ALA A 97 6.73 -10.93 18.29
N ASP A 98 7.21 -9.73 18.63
CA ASP A 98 6.85 -9.01 19.87
C ASP A 98 5.33 -8.70 19.93
N ASN A 99 4.66 -8.55 18.78
CA ASN A 99 3.21 -8.43 18.62
C ASN A 99 2.46 -9.79 18.45
N LYS A 100 3.12 -10.91 18.79
CA LYS A 100 2.61 -12.29 18.69
C LYS A 100 2.25 -12.71 17.25
N MET A 101 2.99 -12.19 16.26
CA MET A 101 2.85 -12.48 14.83
C MET A 101 4.16 -13.04 14.28
N VAL A 102 4.24 -14.36 14.08
CA VAL A 102 5.43 -15.03 13.52
C VAL A 102 5.04 -15.75 12.23
N PRO A 103 5.61 -15.39 11.07
CA PRO A 103 5.37 -16.10 9.82
C PRO A 103 6.19 -17.40 9.76
N THR A 104 5.74 -18.37 8.97
CA THR A 104 6.64 -19.43 8.49
C THR A 104 7.61 -18.87 7.45
N ALA A 105 8.75 -19.55 7.22
CA ALA A 105 9.70 -19.14 6.19
C ALA A 105 9.06 -19.00 4.79
N LYS A 106 8.12 -19.90 4.44
CA LYS A 106 7.33 -19.82 3.21
C LYS A 106 6.43 -18.59 3.18
N GLN A 107 5.65 -18.35 4.24
CA GLN A 107 4.77 -17.18 4.31
C GLN A 107 5.54 -15.86 4.24
N TRP A 108 6.72 -15.79 4.86
CA TRP A 108 7.56 -14.62 4.76
C TRP A 108 8.11 -14.46 3.34
N ALA A 109 8.66 -15.50 2.72
CA ALA A 109 9.16 -15.44 1.34
C ALA A 109 8.09 -14.98 0.33
N GLU A 110 6.84 -15.39 0.51
CA GLU A 110 5.70 -14.96 -0.33
C GLU A 110 5.37 -13.46 -0.19
N CYS A 111 5.35 -12.92 1.04
CA CYS A 111 4.86 -11.54 1.29
C CYS A 111 5.94 -10.50 1.58
N LYS A 112 7.22 -10.90 1.70
CA LYS A 112 8.35 -10.04 2.07
C LYS A 112 8.39 -8.77 1.24
N GLU A 113 8.32 -8.91 -0.09
CA GLU A 113 8.47 -7.77 -1.02
C GLU A 113 7.38 -6.72 -0.79
N ILE A 114 6.13 -7.17 -0.61
CA ILE A 114 4.97 -6.33 -0.32
C ILE A 114 5.18 -5.60 1.01
N VAL A 115 5.55 -6.32 2.07
CA VAL A 115 5.70 -5.77 3.42
C VAL A 115 6.86 -4.76 3.49
N ILE A 116 8.02 -5.10 2.93
CA ILE A 116 9.20 -4.23 2.98
C ILE A 116 8.99 -3.00 2.10
N THR A 117 8.46 -3.14 0.89
CA THR A 117 8.16 -2.00 0.01
C THR A 117 7.15 -1.05 0.66
N GLN A 118 6.08 -1.56 1.28
CA GLN A 118 5.14 -0.73 2.03
C GLN A 118 5.82 0.00 3.20
N ILE A 119 6.72 -0.69 3.93
CA ILE A 119 7.47 -0.08 5.04
C ILE A 119 8.39 1.03 4.54
N GLU A 120 9.16 0.78 3.48
CA GLU A 120 10.06 1.75 2.85
C GLU A 120 9.31 2.97 2.33
N ALA A 121 8.20 2.79 1.60
CA ALA A 121 7.38 3.90 1.11
C ALA A 121 6.85 4.75 2.27
N LEU A 122 6.31 4.10 3.30
CA LEU A 122 5.78 4.78 4.48
C LEU A 122 6.86 5.50 5.31
N VAL A 123 8.09 4.96 5.42
CA VAL A 123 9.21 5.65 6.10
C VAL A 123 9.75 6.79 5.23
N GLY A 124 9.88 6.57 3.92
CA GLY A 124 10.32 7.56 2.94
C GLY A 124 9.45 8.81 2.92
N ARG A 125 8.15 8.62 3.16
CA ARG A 125 7.18 9.72 3.31
C ARG A 125 7.48 10.69 4.46
N TYR A 126 8.23 10.27 5.49
CA TYR A 126 8.66 11.18 6.58
C TYR A 126 9.96 11.95 6.27
N SER A 127 10.54 11.75 5.07
CA SER A 127 11.63 12.59 4.55
C SER A 127 11.07 13.84 3.83
N PRO A 128 11.90 14.85 3.51
CA PRO A 128 11.50 16.02 2.72
C PRO A 128 10.90 15.70 1.33
N LEU A 129 11.04 14.47 0.83
CA LEU A 129 10.48 14.02 -0.44
C LEU A 129 8.98 13.70 -0.35
N ASP A 130 8.44 13.38 0.83
CA ASP A 130 7.02 13.03 1.06
C ASP A 130 6.47 12.04 -0.01
N ASP A 131 5.57 12.50 -0.87
CA ASP A 131 4.96 11.72 -1.94
C ASP A 131 5.94 11.35 -3.08
N GLU A 132 7.01 12.13 -3.31
CA GLU A 132 8.08 11.81 -4.28
C GLU A 132 8.91 10.59 -3.84
N ALA A 133 8.95 10.27 -2.54
CA ALA A 133 9.47 8.99 -2.06
C ALA A 133 8.40 7.90 -2.08
N PHE A 134 7.17 8.21 -1.66
CA PHE A 134 6.11 7.22 -1.47
C PHE A 134 5.71 6.50 -2.77
N TYR A 135 5.37 7.25 -3.84
CA TYR A 135 4.83 6.62 -5.05
C TYR A 135 5.84 5.79 -5.84
N PRO A 136 7.10 6.24 -6.08
CA PRO A 136 8.08 5.42 -6.80
C PRO A 136 8.46 4.13 -6.08
N ILE A 137 8.48 4.15 -4.74
CA ILE A 137 8.71 2.93 -3.95
C ILE A 137 7.50 2.00 -4.06
N MET A 138 6.27 2.49 -3.85
CA MET A 138 5.06 1.67 -4.01
C MET A 138 4.90 1.07 -5.41
N ALA A 139 5.33 1.79 -6.46
CA ALA A 139 5.30 1.32 -7.84
C ALA A 139 6.12 0.04 -8.10
N ARG A 140 7.05 -0.33 -7.20
CA ARG A 140 7.80 -1.60 -7.30
C ARG A 140 6.92 -2.84 -7.13
N ILE A 141 5.80 -2.72 -6.40
CA ILE A 141 4.84 -3.81 -6.14
C ILE A 141 3.48 -3.58 -6.82
N ASP A 142 3.29 -2.45 -7.52
CA ASP A 142 2.05 -2.12 -8.20
C ASP A 142 2.11 -2.49 -9.68
N ASN A 143 1.56 -3.67 -10.00
CA ASN A 143 1.42 -4.18 -11.37
C ASN A 143 0.60 -3.25 -12.29
N VAL A 144 -0.19 -2.32 -11.77
CA VAL A 144 -0.91 -1.30 -12.55
C VAL A 144 0.02 -0.17 -12.97
N ILE A 145 0.94 0.27 -12.09
CA ILE A 145 1.88 1.35 -12.40
C ILE A 145 2.99 0.86 -13.34
N GLN A 146 3.49 -0.37 -13.17
CA GLN A 146 4.46 -0.96 -14.13
C GLN A 146 3.89 -0.94 -15.57
N LYS A 147 2.64 -1.40 -15.76
CA LYS A 147 1.95 -1.39 -17.07
C LYS A 147 1.55 0.00 -17.58
N ALA A 148 1.57 1.02 -16.74
CA ALA A 148 1.35 2.41 -17.14
C ALA A 148 2.65 3.10 -17.61
N ILE A 149 3.82 2.53 -17.28
CA ILE A 149 5.14 3.00 -17.71
C ILE A 149 5.60 2.27 -18.99
N GLU A 150 5.08 1.07 -19.27
CA GLU A 150 5.31 0.30 -20.50
C GLU A 150 4.52 0.79 -21.74
N GLN A 151 3.93 2.00 -21.72
CA GLN A 151 3.14 2.58 -22.84
C GLN A 151 3.64 3.96 -23.27
#